data_AF-M0MZD0-F1
#
_entry.id   AF-M0MZD0-F1
#
_cell.length_a   1.000
_cell.length_b   1.000
_cell.length_c   1.000
_cell.angle_alpha   90.00
_cell.angle_beta   90.00
_cell.angle_gamma   90.00
#
_symmetry.space_group_name_H-M   'P 1'
#
loop_
_entity.id
_entity.type
_entity.pdbx_description
1 polymer ?
#
loop_
_entity_poly.entity_id
_entity_poly.type
_entity_poly.pdbx_seq_one_letter_code
_entity_poly.pdbx_strand_id
1 'polypeptide(L)' 'RAIRDVYKRQVFEFVADRGDVADEELYRTFNMGMGFVAALAPDDAAALADATDGKVVGHVTEGTGVATDGLELD' A
#
# COMPACT_ATOMS: atom_id res chain seq x y z
N ARG A 1 4.35 5.63 9.91
CA ARG A 1 3.70 4.75 10.91
C ARG A 1 2.23 4.40 10.57
N ALA A 2 1.60 4.96 9.53
CA ALA A 2 0.16 4.79 9.25
C ALA A 2 -0.23 3.64 8.28
N ILE A 3 0.73 2.99 7.61
CA ILE A 3 0.43 1.91 6.63
C ILE A 3 -0.03 0.60 7.31
N ARG A 4 0.26 0.44 8.61
CA ARG A 4 0.05 -0.83 9.35
C ARG A 4 -1.39 -1.13 9.79
N ASP A 5 -2.31 -0.19 9.65
CA ASP A 5 -3.70 -0.27 10.17
C ASP A 5 -4.76 -0.51 9.08
N VAL A 6 -4.35 -1.01 7.91
CA VAL A 6 -5.33 -1.49 6.94
C VAL A 6 -5.75 -2.90 7.37
N TYR A 7 -7.03 -3.05 7.71
CA TYR A 7 -7.77 -4.28 8.09
C TYR A 7 -7.46 -5.55 7.27
N LYS A 8 -6.71 -5.43 6.18
CA LYS A 8 -6.44 -6.45 5.17
C LYS A 8 -5.30 -7.41 5.53
N ARG A 9 -4.52 -7.19 6.59
CA ARG A 9 -3.41 -8.11 6.91
C ARG A 9 -3.87 -9.51 7.29
N GLN A 10 -4.98 -9.68 8.00
CA GLN A 10 -5.38 -11.02 8.48
C GLN A 10 -5.66 -12.02 7.35
N VAL A 11 -6.28 -11.60 6.25
CA VAL A 11 -6.57 -12.52 5.13
C VAL A 11 -5.31 -12.83 4.32
N PHE A 12 -4.41 -11.86 4.15
CA PHE A 12 -3.18 -12.06 3.39
C PHE A 12 -2.12 -12.84 4.20
N GLU A 13 -2.04 -12.63 5.52
CA GLU A 13 -1.26 -13.47 6.43
C GLU A 13 -1.76 -14.92 6.39
N PHE A 14 -3.07 -15.14 6.41
CA PHE A 14 -3.63 -16.48 6.24
C PHE A 14 -3.25 -17.13 4.90
N VAL A 15 -3.31 -16.37 3.81
CA VAL A 15 -2.91 -16.86 2.47
C VAL A 15 -1.41 -17.18 2.43
N ALA A 16 -0.58 -16.32 3.01
CA ALA A 16 0.87 -16.54 3.15
C ALA A 16 1.16 -17.86 3.86
N ASP A 17 0.58 -18.03 5.05
CA ASP A 17 0.77 -19.20 5.90
C ASP A 17 0.26 -20.48 5.24
N ARG A 18 -0.92 -20.44 4.61
CA ARG A 18 -1.54 -21.63 4.03
C ARG A 18 -0.96 -22.02 2.67
N GLY A 19 -0.43 -21.04 1.95
CA GLY A 19 0.12 -21.18 0.61
C GLY A 19 1.65 -21.29 0.56
N ASP A 20 2.35 -21.11 1.68
CA ASP A 20 3.82 -20.99 1.73
C ASP A 20 4.33 -19.89 0.77
N VAL A 21 3.66 -18.75 0.78
CA VAL A 21 3.93 -17.61 -0.10
C VAL A 21 4.76 -16.59 0.66
N ALA A 22 5.92 -16.22 0.10
CA ALA A 22 6.78 -15.19 0.66
C ALA A 22 6.12 -13.80 0.60
N ASP A 23 6.48 -12.92 1.54
CA ASP A 23 5.93 -11.56 1.63
C ASP A 23 6.08 -10.78 0.32
N GLU A 24 7.23 -10.88 -0.34
CA GLU A 24 7.50 -10.22 -1.61
C GLU A 24 6.51 -10.64 -2.70
N GLU A 25 6.13 -11.92 -2.72
CA GLU A 25 5.19 -12.46 -3.70
C GLU A 25 3.75 -12.03 -3.40
N LEU A 26 3.41 -11.80 -2.11
CA LEU A 26 2.14 -11.20 -1.74
C LEU A 26 2.01 -9.76 -2.23
N TYR A 27 3.06 -8.95 -2.07
CA TYR A 27 3.09 -7.56 -2.56
C TYR A 27 3.03 -7.46 -4.09
N ARG A 28 3.60 -8.42 -4.82
CA ARG A 28 3.52 -8.48 -6.29
C ARG A 28 2.15 -8.96 -6.79
N THR A 29 1.51 -9.88 -6.07
CA THR A 29 0.30 -10.57 -6.55
C THR A 29 -0.99 -9.92 -6.07
N PHE A 30 -1.00 -9.38 -4.86
CA PHE A 30 -2.18 -8.82 -4.22
C PHE A 30 -2.06 -7.31 -4.05
N ASN A 31 -3.19 -6.64 -4.03
CA ASN A 31 -3.22 -5.19 -3.77
C ASN A 31 -2.82 -4.81 -2.33
N MET A 32 -2.64 -5.79 -1.43
CA MET A 32 -2.21 -5.64 -0.04
C MET A 32 -3.02 -4.66 0.83
N GLY A 33 -4.17 -4.19 0.37
CA GLY A 33 -4.70 -2.97 0.97
C GLY A 33 -5.44 -2.07 0.03
N MET A 34 -4.85 -1.90 -1.14
CA MET A 34 -4.89 -0.65 -1.88
C MET A 34 -5.57 -0.88 -3.23
N GLY A 35 -6.89 -0.67 -3.27
CA GLY A 35 -7.65 -0.87 -4.51
C GLY A 35 -7.38 0.20 -5.57
N PHE A 36 -6.99 1.41 -5.15
CA PHE A 36 -6.76 2.55 -6.03
C PHE A 36 -5.71 3.49 -5.44
N VAL A 37 -4.94 4.14 -6.30
CA VAL A 37 -3.93 5.15 -5.94
C VAL A 37 -4.14 6.38 -6.80
N ALA A 38 -4.13 7.55 -6.16
CA ALA A 38 -4.13 8.85 -6.82
C ALA A 38 -2.90 9.66 -6.40
N ALA A 39 -2.17 10.21 -7.37
CA ALA A 39 -1.09 11.16 -7.13
C ALA A 39 -1.62 12.58 -7.32
N LEU A 40 -1.59 13.38 -6.26
CA LEU A 40 -2.21 14.70 -6.18
C LEU A 40 -1.26 15.69 -5.49
N ALA A 41 -1.55 16.99 -5.62
CA ALA A 41 -0.91 18.00 -4.78
C ALA A 41 -1.24 17.74 -3.29
N PRO A 42 -0.38 18.13 -2.34
CA PRO A 42 -0.58 17.84 -0.92
C PRO A 42 -1.95 18.27 -0.37
N ASP A 43 -2.43 19.45 -0.75
CA ASP A 43 -3.71 19.99 -0.28
C ASP A 43 -4.91 19.19 -0.83
N ASP A 44 -4.85 18.80 -2.11
CA ASP A 44 -5.87 17.97 -2.74
C ASP A 44 -5.88 16.55 -2.17
N ALA A 45 -4.70 15.99 -1.86
CA ALA A 45 -4.57 14.68 -1.24
C ALA A 45 -5.18 14.66 0.17
N ALA A 46 -4.95 15.72 0.95
CA ALA A 46 -5.57 15.88 2.27
C ALA A 46 -7.10 16.00 2.14
N ALA A 47 -7.58 16.87 1.25
CA ALA A 47 -9.01 17.07 1.03
C ALA A 47 -9.73 15.78 0.57
N LEU A 48 -9.11 15.00 -0.33
CA LEU A 48 -9.66 13.73 -0.80
C LEU A 48 -9.69 12.68 0.32
N ALA A 49 -8.63 12.61 1.13
CA ALA A 49 -8.59 11.69 2.27
C ALA A 49 -9.68 12.04 3.31
N ASP A 50 -9.91 13.32 3.59
CA ASP A 50 -10.96 13.75 4.52
C ASP A 50 -12.38 13.51 3.98
N ALA A 51 -12.56 13.59 2.66
CA ALA A 51 -13.86 13.38 2.01
C ALA A 51 -14.22 11.90 1.77
N THR A 52 -13.30 10.97 2.05
CA THR A 52 -13.46 9.54 1.76
C THR A 52 -12.93 8.69 2.93
N ASP A 53 -12.97 7.35 2.82
CA ASP A 53 -12.20 6.46 3.72
C ASP A 53 -10.74 6.27 3.24
N GLY A 54 -10.26 7.18 2.39
CA GLY A 54 -8.90 7.19 1.87
C GLY A 54 -7.85 7.59 2.91
N LYS A 55 -6.58 7.27 2.63
CA LYS A 55 -5.44 7.68 3.47
C LYS A 55 -4.31 8.20 2.59
N VAL A 56 -3.60 9.22 3.06
CA VAL A 56 -2.30 9.61 2.48
C VAL A 56 -1.27 8.54 2.88
N VAL A 57 -0.79 7.79 1.89
CA VAL A 57 0.05 6.60 2.10
C VAL A 57 1.52 6.78 1.71
N GLY A 58 1.89 7.91 1.09
CA GLY A 58 3.25 8.15 0.62
C GLY A 58 3.41 9.51 -0.06
N HIS A 59 4.51 9.67 -0.78
CA HIS A 59 4.81 10.85 -1.59
C HIS A 59 5.58 10.41 -2.85
N VAL A 60 5.52 11.24 -3.90
CA VAL A 60 6.27 11.02 -5.15
C VAL A 60 7.63 11.70 -5.04
N THR A 61 8.68 11.01 -5.46
CA THR A 61 10.04 11.54 -5.59
C THR A 61 10.55 11.36 -7.01
N GLU A 62 11.64 12.03 -7.36
CA GLU A 62 12.36 11.75 -8.62
C GLU A 62 12.91 10.32 -8.61
N GLY A 63 12.79 9.61 -9.73
CA GLY A 63 13.23 8.22 -9.89
C GLY A 63 12.21 7.34 -10.60
N THR A 64 12.36 6.02 -10.43
CA THR A 64 11.48 4.99 -11.00
C THR A 64 11.20 3.90 -9.97
N GLY A 65 10.06 3.24 -10.08
CA GLY A 65 9.65 2.13 -9.19
C GLY A 65 8.87 2.58 -7.96
N VAL A 66 8.60 1.64 -7.06
CA VAL A 66 7.89 1.86 -5.79
C VAL A 66 8.67 1.22 -4.65
N ALA A 67 8.90 1.96 -3.57
CA ALA A 67 9.59 1.46 -2.38
C ALA A 67 8.68 1.49 -1.14
N THR A 68 8.63 0.38 -0.39
CA THR A 68 7.85 0.26 0.85
C THR A 68 8.60 -0.60 1.87
N ASP A 69 8.79 -0.13 3.11
CA ASP A 69 9.36 -0.92 4.23
C ASP A 69 10.57 -1.83 3.87
N GLY A 70 11.49 -1.33 3.04
CA GLY A 70 12.72 -2.05 2.62
C GLY A 70 12.56 -2.97 1.40
N LEU A 71 11.37 -3.02 0.82
CA LEU A 71 11.04 -3.71 -0.43
C LEU A 71 11.09 -2.69 -1.57
N GLU A 72 11.91 -2.96 -2.59
CA GLU A 72 11.89 -2.25 -3.87
C GLU A 72 11.13 -3.11 -4.88
N LEU A 73 10.13 -2.49 -5.53
CA LEU A 73 9.33 -3.09 -6.58
C LEU A 73 9.66 -2.37 -7.89
N ASP A 74 10.28 -3.12 -8.81
CA ASP A 74 10.59 -2.71 -10.19
C ASP A 74 9.40 -2.94 -11.14
#